data_AF-A0A958QUE0-F1
#
_entry.id   AF-A0A958QUE0-F1
#
_cell.length_a   1.000
_cell.length_b   1.000
_cell.length_c   1.000
_cell.angle_alpha   90.00
_cell.angle_beta   90.00
_cell.angle_gamma   90.00
#
_symmetry.space_group_name_H-M   'P 1'
#
loop_
_entity.id
_entity.type
_entity.pdbx_description
1 polymer ?
#
loop_
_entity_poly.entity_id
_entity_poly.type
_entity_poly.pdbx_seq_one_letter_code
_entity_poly.pdbx_strand_id
1 'polypeptide(L)'
;RTIGNGSAINASGSNLNLFIANVHFDSNFIASTDTMGNFGGAVFVDGGPFATVTIEKSVFTNNYVNNSGGYPGHGGAIKFNNLNTYNIYDSKFIGNYAMSGASAKGGAIITNDSKGTIESSLFKDGNAGSGGAAIYFQYGAGFDTTYIRNSTFYNNLGGVSQIHFESTTANKLELEHATIANSSVTHAIYGAGSVSAEIRMRASIIDNGDPALYNCYSASGPALISLGENISGPEASPSNECNLTGAGDAYNVNPQFGNAGNLITVANTEVLPLLAISPAKAKYPGPCMPGNDQTGASRPKDASGSCDAGAFQNP
;
A
#
# COMPACT_ATOMS: atom_id res chain seq x y z
N ARG A 1 -25.73 17.14 -15.43
CA ARG A 1 -25.23 16.63 -14.15
C ARG A 1 -24.00 15.79 -14.49
N THR A 2 -22.80 16.26 -14.19
CA THR A 2 -21.56 15.72 -14.76
C THR A 2 -20.73 15.14 -13.64
N ILE A 3 -20.47 13.83 -13.70
CA ILE A 3 -19.56 13.16 -12.78
C ILE A 3 -18.13 13.58 -13.18
N GLY A 4 -17.34 14.04 -12.21
CA GLY A 4 -15.92 14.27 -12.41
C GLY A 4 -15.16 12.95 -12.34
N ASN A 5 -14.77 12.42 -13.50
CA ASN A 5 -14.04 11.16 -13.63
C ASN A 5 -12.74 11.40 -14.38
N GLY A 6 -11.60 11.00 -13.82
CA GLY A 6 -10.34 10.88 -14.57
C GLY A 6 -9.97 12.12 -15.37
N SER A 7 -9.40 13.15 -14.74
CA SER A 7 -9.20 14.42 -15.47
C SER A 7 -8.20 14.32 -16.62
N ALA A 8 -7.30 13.32 -16.60
CA ALA A 8 -6.43 12.99 -17.73
C ALA A 8 -6.97 11.80 -18.54
N ILE A 9 -7.30 10.69 -17.88
CA ILE A 9 -7.81 9.47 -18.54
C ILE A 9 -9.10 9.04 -17.88
N ASN A 10 -10.17 8.99 -18.68
CA ASN A 10 -11.44 8.38 -18.32
C ASN A 10 -11.74 7.27 -19.35
N ALA A 11 -11.60 6.02 -18.93
CA ALA A 11 -11.77 4.86 -19.78
C ALA A 11 -12.88 3.96 -19.25
N SER A 12 -13.73 3.45 -20.14
CA SER A 12 -14.75 2.47 -19.77
C SER A 12 -14.98 1.42 -20.85
N GLY A 13 -15.31 0.20 -20.43
CA GLY A 13 -15.62 -0.90 -21.34
C GLY A 13 -15.36 -2.29 -20.76
N SER A 14 -16.20 -3.26 -21.13
CA SER A 14 -16.12 -4.63 -20.61
C SER A 14 -14.89 -5.41 -21.07
N ASN A 15 -14.36 -5.06 -22.25
CA ASN A 15 -13.16 -5.67 -22.88
C ASN A 15 -12.01 -4.66 -23.01
N LEU A 16 -11.97 -3.64 -22.13
CA LEU A 16 -10.93 -2.63 -22.15
C LEU A 16 -9.57 -3.27 -21.87
N ASN A 17 -8.56 -2.94 -22.69
CA ASN A 17 -7.16 -3.23 -22.40
C ASN A 17 -6.38 -1.91 -22.43
N LEU A 18 -6.05 -1.39 -21.25
CA LEU A 18 -5.37 -0.11 -21.09
C LEU A 18 -3.93 -0.32 -20.61
N PHE A 19 -2.98 0.24 -21.36
CA PHE A 19 -1.57 0.23 -21.01
C PHE A 19 -1.05 1.66 -20.84
N ILE A 20 -0.52 1.97 -19.66
CA ILE A 20 0.06 3.27 -19.31
C ILE A 20 1.51 3.03 -18.89
N ALA A 21 2.46 3.59 -19.63
CA ALA A 21 3.88 3.33 -19.37
C ALA A 21 4.70 4.61 -19.51
N ASN A 22 5.60 4.84 -18.56
CA ASN A 22 6.53 5.98 -18.59
C ASN A 22 5.84 7.35 -18.70
N VAL A 23 4.70 7.51 -18.00
CA VAL A 23 3.93 8.76 -18.00
C VAL A 23 4.05 9.45 -16.64
N HIS A 24 4.07 10.79 -16.66
CA HIS A 24 3.97 11.60 -15.45
C HIS A 24 2.62 12.33 -15.43
N PHE A 25 1.75 11.94 -14.49
CA PHE A 25 0.53 12.63 -14.15
C PHE A 25 0.77 13.55 -12.95
N ASP A 26 0.78 14.85 -13.19
CA ASP A 26 1.02 15.85 -12.15
C ASP A 26 -0.17 16.78 -11.97
N SER A 27 -0.59 16.99 -10.73
CA SER A 27 -1.54 18.02 -10.32
C SER A 27 -2.90 17.95 -11.04
N ASN A 28 -3.32 16.73 -11.42
CA ASN A 28 -4.63 16.50 -12.01
C ASN A 28 -5.71 16.70 -10.94
N PHE A 29 -6.67 17.58 -11.20
CA PHE A 29 -7.62 18.06 -10.21
C PHE A 29 -9.06 17.83 -10.65
N ILE A 30 -9.83 17.15 -9.81
CA ILE A 30 -11.27 17.00 -9.98
C ILE A 30 -11.97 17.59 -8.76
N ALA A 31 -12.76 18.64 -8.99
CA ALA A 31 -13.71 19.13 -8.01
C ALA A 31 -15.13 19.15 -8.55
N SER A 32 -16.09 18.75 -7.71
CA SER A 32 -17.51 18.81 -8.00
C SER A 32 -18.27 19.07 -6.72
N THR A 33 -19.38 19.79 -6.84
CA THR A 33 -20.37 19.96 -5.77
C THR A 33 -21.51 18.96 -5.91
N ASP A 34 -21.38 17.98 -6.80
CA ASP A 34 -22.45 17.05 -7.13
C ASP A 34 -22.48 15.82 -6.21
N THR A 35 -23.68 15.29 -6.01
CA THR A 35 -23.98 14.17 -5.12
C THR A 35 -23.67 12.82 -5.76
N MET A 36 -22.77 12.70 -6.74
CA MET A 36 -22.49 11.42 -7.42
C MET A 36 -21.03 10.96 -7.29
N GLY A 37 -20.25 11.61 -6.41
CA GLY A 37 -18.84 11.30 -6.16
C GLY A 37 -17.91 11.85 -7.25
N ASN A 38 -16.63 11.98 -6.91
CA ASN A 38 -15.56 12.28 -7.86
C ASN A 38 -14.50 11.20 -7.77
N PHE A 39 -13.90 10.84 -8.89
CA PHE A 39 -13.14 9.61 -8.98
C PHE A 39 -11.87 9.74 -9.80
N GLY A 40 -10.76 9.23 -9.26
CA GLY A 40 -9.51 9.04 -9.99
C GLY A 40 -8.96 10.37 -10.49
N GLY A 41 -8.30 11.16 -9.63
CA GLY A 41 -7.91 12.54 -9.98
C GLY A 41 -7.19 12.62 -11.33
N ALA A 42 -6.26 11.70 -11.59
CA ALA A 42 -5.63 11.52 -12.90
C ALA A 42 -6.37 10.50 -13.78
N VAL A 43 -6.58 9.29 -13.26
CA VAL A 43 -7.05 8.14 -14.04
C VAL A 43 -8.29 7.52 -13.39
N PHE A 44 -9.38 7.45 -14.15
CA PHE A 44 -10.56 6.69 -13.80
C PHE A 44 -10.80 5.59 -14.84
N VAL A 45 -10.95 4.36 -14.37
CA VAL A 45 -11.29 3.21 -15.22
C VAL A 45 -12.52 2.50 -14.67
N ASP A 46 -13.55 2.40 -15.50
CA ASP A 46 -14.76 1.61 -15.24
C ASP A 46 -14.86 0.45 -16.22
N GLY A 47 -14.33 -0.70 -15.80
CA GLY A 47 -14.20 -1.87 -16.64
C GLY A 47 -15.41 -2.81 -16.58
N GLY A 48 -15.15 -4.05 -16.97
CA GLY A 48 -16.04 -5.16 -16.74
C GLY A 48 -15.23 -6.46 -16.59
N PRO A 49 -15.88 -7.63 -16.69
CA PRO A 49 -15.29 -8.91 -16.31
C PRO A 49 -14.09 -9.36 -17.17
N PHE A 50 -13.77 -8.64 -18.25
CA PHE A 50 -12.59 -8.90 -19.09
C PHE A 50 -11.65 -7.69 -19.18
N ALA A 51 -11.93 -6.60 -18.46
CA ALA A 51 -11.12 -5.40 -18.52
C ALA A 51 -9.79 -5.59 -17.79
N THR A 52 -8.70 -5.22 -18.45
CA THR A 52 -7.34 -5.28 -17.91
C THR A 52 -6.66 -3.93 -17.98
N VAL A 53 -5.94 -3.57 -16.92
CA VAL A 53 -5.13 -2.36 -16.87
C VAL A 53 -3.70 -2.72 -16.48
N THR A 54 -2.71 -2.20 -17.19
CA THR A 54 -1.30 -2.29 -16.80
C THR A 54 -0.70 -0.89 -16.74
N ILE A 55 -0.07 -0.57 -15.62
CA ILE A 55 0.63 0.68 -15.37
C ILE A 55 2.07 0.36 -15.00
N GLU A 56 3.03 0.91 -15.73
CA GLU A 56 4.44 0.69 -15.44
C GLU A 56 5.23 2.00 -15.46
N LYS A 57 6.23 2.09 -14.58
CA LYS A 57 7.25 3.15 -14.60
C LYS A 57 6.65 4.56 -14.67
N SER A 58 5.49 4.75 -14.04
CA SER A 58 4.72 5.98 -14.14
C SER A 58 4.75 6.71 -12.82
N VAL A 59 4.62 8.03 -12.89
CA VAL A 59 4.69 8.92 -11.73
C VAL A 59 3.36 9.65 -11.61
N PHE A 60 2.74 9.56 -10.45
CA PHE A 60 1.52 10.25 -10.07
C PHE A 60 1.84 11.20 -8.91
N THR A 61 1.93 12.50 -9.19
CA THR A 61 2.25 13.52 -8.19
C THR A 61 1.09 14.48 -8.00
N ASN A 62 0.76 14.79 -6.74
CA ASN A 62 -0.17 15.86 -6.37
C ASN A 62 -1.56 15.76 -7.05
N ASN A 63 -1.97 14.57 -7.47
CA ASN A 63 -3.28 14.39 -8.08
C ASN A 63 -4.34 14.41 -6.99
N TYR A 64 -5.46 15.07 -7.28
CA TYR A 64 -6.35 15.54 -6.25
C TYR A 64 -7.80 15.36 -6.65
N VAL A 65 -8.58 14.80 -5.73
CA VAL A 65 -10.03 14.67 -5.85
C VAL A 65 -10.68 15.36 -4.65
N ASN A 66 -11.59 16.29 -4.90
CA ASN A 66 -12.43 16.91 -3.86
C ASN A 66 -13.90 16.90 -4.24
N ASN A 67 -14.76 16.37 -3.39
CA ASN A 67 -16.19 16.51 -3.56
C ASN A 67 -16.84 17.13 -2.32
N SER A 68 -17.50 18.28 -2.49
CA SER A 68 -18.22 18.98 -1.41
C SER A 68 -19.73 18.72 -1.43
N GLY A 69 -20.22 17.97 -2.41
CA GLY A 69 -21.63 17.63 -2.66
C GLY A 69 -22.18 16.47 -1.83
N GLY A 70 -21.57 16.16 -0.68
CA GLY A 70 -22.03 15.10 0.25
C GLY A 70 -21.64 13.67 -0.14
N TYR A 71 -21.21 13.42 -1.38
CA TYR A 71 -20.59 12.15 -1.75
C TYR A 71 -19.07 12.24 -1.72
N PRO A 72 -18.38 11.16 -1.32
CA PRO A 72 -16.95 11.23 -1.18
C PRO A 72 -16.16 11.21 -2.49
N GLY A 73 -15.00 11.85 -2.49
CA GLY A 73 -13.92 11.72 -3.45
C GLY A 73 -13.12 10.45 -3.17
N HIS A 74 -12.77 9.72 -4.23
CA HIS A 74 -12.01 8.48 -4.11
C HIS A 74 -10.88 8.40 -5.14
N GLY A 75 -9.72 7.90 -4.72
CA GLY A 75 -8.60 7.64 -5.61
C GLY A 75 -7.98 8.95 -6.06
N GLY A 76 -7.22 9.61 -5.18
CA GLY A 76 -6.64 10.92 -5.51
C GLY A 76 -5.82 10.90 -6.80
N ALA A 77 -5.13 9.80 -7.09
CA ALA A 77 -4.56 9.53 -8.41
C ALA A 77 -5.46 8.66 -9.28
N ILE A 78 -5.80 7.46 -8.78
CA ILE A 78 -6.41 6.41 -9.60
C ILE A 78 -7.64 5.84 -8.92
N LYS A 79 -8.71 5.65 -9.69
CA LYS A 79 -9.79 4.73 -9.33
C LYS A 79 -9.98 3.65 -10.38
N PHE A 80 -9.98 2.41 -9.92
CA PHE A 80 -10.40 1.24 -10.67
C PHE A 80 -11.76 0.76 -10.19
N ASN A 81 -12.62 0.41 -11.14
CA ASN A 81 -13.94 -0.15 -10.88
C ASN A 81 -14.16 -1.35 -11.80
N ASN A 82 -14.56 -2.49 -11.23
CA ASN A 82 -14.97 -3.69 -11.97
C ASN A 82 -13.92 -4.22 -12.97
N LEU A 83 -12.64 -4.19 -12.62
CA LEU A 83 -11.59 -4.76 -13.48
C LEU A 83 -11.46 -6.26 -13.25
N ASN A 84 -11.23 -7.01 -14.33
CA ASN A 84 -10.79 -8.40 -14.19
C ASN A 84 -9.41 -8.46 -13.53
N THR A 85 -8.49 -7.60 -13.96
CA THR A 85 -7.13 -7.52 -13.41
C THR A 85 -6.54 -6.13 -13.61
N TYR A 86 -5.81 -5.62 -12.62
CA TYR A 86 -4.84 -4.54 -12.81
C TYR A 86 -3.43 -4.99 -12.42
N ASN A 87 -2.44 -4.41 -13.06
CA ASN A 87 -1.04 -4.59 -12.70
C ASN A 87 -0.36 -3.21 -12.62
N ILE A 88 0.35 -2.95 -11.53
CA ILE A 88 1.10 -1.71 -11.31
C ILE A 88 2.54 -2.07 -10.96
N TYR A 89 3.49 -1.60 -11.76
CA TYR A 89 4.90 -1.91 -11.63
C TYR A 89 5.75 -0.64 -11.59
N ASP A 90 6.80 -0.63 -10.78
CA ASP A 90 7.85 0.39 -10.80
C ASP A 90 7.32 1.84 -10.76
N SER A 91 6.17 2.06 -10.11
CA SER A 91 5.45 3.32 -10.20
C SER A 91 5.49 4.09 -8.89
N LYS A 92 5.35 5.41 -8.98
CA LYS A 92 5.44 6.32 -7.82
C LYS A 92 4.14 7.09 -7.65
N PHE A 93 3.64 7.11 -6.43
CA PHE A 93 2.44 7.84 -6.03
C PHE A 93 2.81 8.78 -4.88
N ILE A 94 3.00 10.06 -5.19
CA ILE A 94 3.55 11.04 -4.24
C ILE A 94 2.56 12.19 -4.04
N GLY A 95 2.17 12.46 -2.80
CA GLY A 95 1.34 13.63 -2.48
C GLY A 95 -0.08 13.57 -3.06
N ASN A 96 -0.57 12.39 -3.43
CA ASN A 96 -1.91 12.24 -4.00
C ASN A 96 -2.98 12.30 -2.89
N TYR A 97 -4.11 12.93 -3.20
CA TYR A 97 -5.06 13.33 -2.17
C TYR A 97 -6.52 13.07 -2.55
N ALA A 98 -7.26 12.44 -1.65
CA ALA A 98 -8.70 12.26 -1.74
C ALA A 98 -9.41 12.98 -0.57
N MET A 99 -10.12 14.06 -0.87
CA MET A 99 -10.86 14.89 0.09
C MET A 99 -12.36 14.83 -0.15
N SER A 100 -13.14 14.76 0.94
CA SER A 100 -14.60 15.01 0.93
C SER A 100 -15.22 14.53 2.26
N GLY A 101 -14.97 15.24 3.36
CA GLY A 101 -15.48 14.84 4.66
C GLY A 101 -15.05 13.42 5.09
N ALA A 102 -15.81 12.83 6.02
CA ALA A 102 -15.45 11.61 6.75
C ALA A 102 -15.55 10.30 5.93
N SER A 103 -15.62 10.35 4.60
CA SER A 103 -15.83 9.16 3.76
C SER A 103 -14.88 9.06 2.56
N ALA A 104 -13.90 9.95 2.43
CA ALA A 104 -12.91 9.86 1.35
C ALA A 104 -11.96 8.69 1.54
N LYS A 105 -11.62 7.99 0.45
CA LYS A 105 -10.92 6.69 0.47
C LYS A 105 -9.87 6.63 -0.64
N GLY A 106 -8.72 6.02 -0.35
CA GLY A 106 -7.67 5.77 -1.34
C GLY A 106 -7.00 7.07 -1.75
N GLY A 107 -6.11 7.62 -0.92
CA GLY A 107 -5.46 8.90 -1.20
C GLY A 107 -4.68 8.86 -2.52
N ALA A 108 -3.99 7.75 -2.81
CA ALA A 108 -3.47 7.47 -4.14
C ALA A 108 -4.45 6.63 -4.96
N ILE A 109 -4.74 5.41 -4.51
CA ILE A 109 -5.49 4.41 -5.28
C ILE A 109 -6.72 3.96 -4.50
N ILE A 110 -7.85 3.86 -5.20
CA ILE A 110 -8.97 3.01 -4.76
C ILE A 110 -9.28 1.98 -5.83
N THR A 111 -9.58 0.76 -5.39
CA THR A 111 -10.07 -0.29 -6.28
C THR A 111 -11.39 -0.81 -5.75
N ASN A 112 -12.39 -0.85 -6.62
CA ASN A 112 -13.67 -1.49 -6.35
C ASN A 112 -13.78 -2.72 -7.24
N ASP A 113 -14.05 -3.88 -6.64
CA ASP A 113 -14.33 -5.11 -7.38
C ASP A 113 -13.29 -5.37 -8.46
N SER A 114 -12.02 -5.31 -8.07
CA SER A 114 -10.88 -5.41 -8.99
C SER A 114 -9.72 -6.10 -8.28
N LYS A 115 -9.21 -7.20 -8.83
CA LYS A 115 -7.99 -7.86 -8.31
C LYS A 115 -6.76 -7.44 -9.09
N GLY A 116 -5.58 -7.59 -8.50
CA GLY A 116 -4.37 -7.23 -9.22
C GLY A 116 -3.07 -7.44 -8.46
N THR A 117 -2.00 -6.95 -9.07
CA THR A 117 -0.65 -6.93 -8.48
C THR A 117 -0.14 -5.49 -8.45
N ILE A 118 0.43 -5.10 -7.32
CA ILE A 118 1.23 -3.89 -7.16
C ILE A 118 2.61 -4.32 -6.74
N GLU A 119 3.62 -3.96 -7.51
CA GLU A 119 4.98 -4.43 -7.29
C GLU A 119 5.99 -3.31 -7.52
N SER A 120 7.06 -3.32 -6.71
CA SER A 120 8.19 -2.41 -6.86
C SER A 120 7.80 -0.93 -6.90
N SER A 121 6.73 -0.56 -6.17
CA SER A 121 6.11 0.75 -6.24
C SER A 121 6.27 1.53 -4.94
N LEU A 122 6.27 2.87 -5.06
CA LEU A 122 6.36 3.80 -3.92
C LEU A 122 5.03 4.53 -3.72
N PHE A 123 4.54 4.54 -2.49
CA PHE A 123 3.41 5.34 -2.03
C PHE A 123 3.88 6.27 -0.91
N LYS A 124 3.93 7.56 -1.19
CA LYS A 124 4.50 8.54 -0.29
C LYS A 124 3.61 9.77 -0.14
N ASP A 125 3.50 10.28 1.08
CA ASP A 125 2.81 11.55 1.36
C ASP A 125 1.35 11.56 0.85
N GLY A 126 0.75 10.38 0.63
CA GLY A 126 -0.64 10.24 0.19
C GLY A 126 -1.58 10.53 1.35
N ASN A 127 -2.75 11.11 1.07
CA ASN A 127 -3.71 11.39 2.14
C ASN A 127 -5.17 11.23 1.72
N ALA A 128 -5.95 10.62 2.62
CA ALA A 128 -7.38 10.41 2.48
C ALA A 128 -8.13 10.86 3.74
N GLY A 129 -9.38 11.31 3.56
CA GLY A 129 -10.21 11.78 4.68
C GLY A 129 -10.64 10.71 5.70
N SER A 130 -10.83 9.44 5.31
CA SER A 130 -11.25 8.38 6.24
C SER A 130 -10.76 6.96 5.94
N GLY A 131 -10.52 6.60 4.67
CA GLY A 131 -10.00 5.29 4.28
C GLY A 131 -8.48 5.25 4.13
N GLY A 132 -7.96 4.15 3.56
CA GLY A 132 -6.56 3.98 3.17
C GLY A 132 -5.93 5.23 2.56
N ALA A 133 -4.99 5.84 3.29
CA ALA A 133 -4.27 7.05 2.92
C ALA A 133 -3.45 6.85 1.64
N ALA A 134 -2.89 5.65 1.45
CA ALA A 134 -2.29 5.27 0.18
C ALA A 134 -3.31 4.53 -0.68
N ILE A 135 -3.75 3.36 -0.21
CA ILE A 135 -4.57 2.44 -1.01
C ILE A 135 -5.79 1.98 -0.23
N TYR A 136 -6.95 2.03 -0.88
CA TYR A 136 -8.18 1.42 -0.41
C TYR A 136 -8.63 0.32 -1.37
N PHE A 137 -8.71 -0.90 -0.88
CA PHE A 137 -9.34 -1.99 -1.59
C PHE A 137 -10.75 -2.22 -1.05
N GLN A 138 -11.73 -2.19 -1.95
CA GLN A 138 -13.11 -2.53 -1.67
C GLN A 138 -13.54 -3.70 -2.55
N TYR A 139 -13.83 -4.84 -1.92
CA TYR A 139 -14.23 -6.05 -2.64
C TYR A 139 -15.63 -6.54 -2.27
N GLY A 140 -16.40 -6.80 -3.30
CA GLY A 140 -17.59 -7.63 -3.33
C GLY A 140 -17.27 -9.10 -3.53
N ALA A 141 -18.13 -9.80 -4.26
CA ALA A 141 -18.01 -11.23 -4.53
C ALA A 141 -17.20 -11.53 -5.79
N GLY A 142 -16.42 -12.62 -5.77
CA GLY A 142 -15.86 -13.23 -6.99
C GLY A 142 -14.40 -12.87 -7.30
N PHE A 143 -13.68 -12.26 -6.37
CA PHE A 143 -12.24 -12.06 -6.50
C PHE A 143 -11.48 -13.06 -5.62
N ASP A 144 -10.22 -13.33 -5.98
CA ASP A 144 -9.43 -14.35 -5.30
C ASP A 144 -8.39 -13.66 -4.42
N THR A 145 -7.30 -13.22 -5.05
CA THR A 145 -6.16 -12.66 -4.34
C THR A 145 -5.63 -11.41 -5.05
N THR A 146 -5.29 -10.40 -4.26
CA THR A 146 -4.51 -9.23 -4.67
C THR A 146 -3.15 -9.26 -3.99
N TYR A 147 -2.13 -8.87 -4.73
CA TYR A 147 -0.73 -8.93 -4.29
C TYR A 147 -0.12 -7.54 -4.17
N ILE A 148 0.60 -7.29 -3.08
CA ILE A 148 1.51 -6.17 -2.91
C ILE A 148 2.90 -6.73 -2.64
N ARG A 149 3.83 -6.50 -3.55
CA ARG A 149 5.20 -7.02 -3.45
C ARG A 149 6.24 -5.92 -3.52
N ASN A 150 7.34 -6.06 -2.77
CA ASN A 150 8.52 -5.21 -2.90
C ASN A 150 8.18 -3.71 -2.92
N SER A 151 7.18 -3.27 -2.15
CA SER A 151 6.61 -1.92 -2.26
C SER A 151 6.77 -1.16 -0.96
N THR A 152 6.96 0.15 -1.07
CA THR A 152 7.22 1.03 0.06
C THR A 152 6.04 1.99 0.25
N PHE A 153 5.55 2.07 1.48
CA PHE A 153 4.51 2.98 1.93
C PHE A 153 5.10 3.85 3.04
N TYR A 154 5.18 5.16 2.80
CA TYR A 154 5.89 6.06 3.69
C TYR A 154 5.16 7.38 3.89
N ASN A 155 5.01 7.80 5.15
CA ASN A 155 4.46 9.12 5.49
C ASN A 155 3.10 9.40 4.82
N ASN A 156 2.28 8.36 4.66
CA ASN A 156 0.91 8.56 4.20
C ASN A 156 0.08 9.02 5.40
N LEU A 157 -0.70 10.09 5.23
CA LEU A 157 -1.37 10.80 6.31
C LEU A 157 -2.88 10.71 6.18
N GLY A 158 -3.60 10.88 7.28
CA GLY A 158 -5.07 10.89 7.26
C GLY A 158 -5.69 9.50 7.16
N GLY A 159 -7.01 9.46 7.25
CA GLY A 159 -7.77 8.22 7.22
C GLY A 159 -7.53 7.30 8.41
N VAL A 160 -8.07 6.09 8.32
CA VAL A 160 -7.94 5.05 9.36
C VAL A 160 -6.67 4.22 9.16
N SER A 161 -6.15 4.12 7.93
CA SER A 161 -4.93 3.35 7.66
C SER A 161 -4.13 3.77 6.44
N GLN A 162 -2.92 3.23 6.23
CA GLN A 162 -2.20 3.40 4.96
C GLN A 162 -2.79 2.50 3.87
N ILE A 163 -2.91 1.22 4.20
CA ILE A 163 -3.54 0.20 3.38
C ILE A 163 -4.83 -0.21 4.07
N HIS A 164 -5.95 -0.05 3.37
CA HIS A 164 -7.26 -0.47 3.85
C HIS A 164 -7.79 -1.58 2.96
N PHE A 165 -8.16 -2.70 3.57
CA PHE A 165 -8.72 -3.85 2.88
C PHE A 165 -10.12 -4.14 3.44
N GLU A 166 -11.14 -3.77 2.65
CA GLU A 166 -12.54 -4.04 2.95
C GLU A 166 -13.04 -5.13 2.00
N SER A 167 -13.50 -6.25 2.55
CA SER A 167 -13.99 -7.38 1.76
C SER A 167 -15.26 -7.95 2.34
N THR A 168 -16.30 -8.17 1.53
CA THR A 168 -17.53 -8.85 1.98
C THR A 168 -17.52 -10.35 1.73
N THR A 169 -16.50 -10.88 1.06
CA THR A 169 -16.35 -12.31 0.74
C THR A 169 -14.95 -12.82 1.08
N ALA A 170 -14.61 -14.05 0.68
CA ALA A 170 -13.34 -14.71 1.01
C ALA A 170 -12.14 -14.23 0.16
N ASN A 171 -12.07 -12.93 -0.12
CA ASN A 171 -10.97 -12.33 -0.86
C ASN A 171 -9.70 -12.28 0.02
N LYS A 172 -8.54 -12.29 -0.63
CA LYS A 172 -7.24 -12.24 0.05
C LYS A 172 -6.42 -11.04 -0.41
N LEU A 173 -5.69 -10.46 0.52
CA LEU A 173 -4.59 -9.54 0.26
C LEU A 173 -3.29 -10.20 0.74
N GLU A 174 -2.33 -10.39 -0.17
CA GLU A 174 -1.00 -10.90 0.18
C GLU A 174 0.03 -9.77 0.10
N LEU A 175 0.69 -9.49 1.22
CA LEU A 175 1.81 -8.56 1.33
C LEU A 175 3.11 -9.35 1.47
N GLU A 176 4.06 -9.07 0.58
CA GLU A 176 5.33 -9.76 0.52
C GLU A 176 6.45 -8.74 0.34
N HIS A 177 7.45 -8.73 1.23
CA HIS A 177 8.56 -7.77 1.14
C HIS A 177 8.10 -6.30 1.11
N ALA A 178 6.97 -6.00 1.77
CA ALA A 178 6.45 -4.64 1.85
C ALA A 178 7.09 -3.90 3.02
N THR A 179 7.40 -2.62 2.83
CA THR A 179 7.81 -1.72 3.91
C THR A 179 6.73 -0.67 4.11
N ILE A 180 6.16 -0.63 5.31
CA ILE A 180 5.10 0.31 5.69
C ILE A 180 5.60 1.07 6.90
N ALA A 181 5.83 2.38 6.75
CA ALA A 181 6.60 3.14 7.71
C ALA A 181 6.03 4.53 7.98
N ASN A 182 6.18 4.97 9.23
CA ASN A 182 6.02 6.36 9.70
C ASN A 182 4.76 7.03 9.14
N SER A 183 3.60 6.51 9.48
CA SER A 183 2.35 7.10 9.04
C SER A 183 1.55 7.56 10.21
N SER A 184 1.16 8.82 10.20
CA SER A 184 0.32 9.40 11.24
C SER A 184 -1.16 9.02 11.02
N VAL A 185 -1.41 7.73 10.80
CA VAL A 185 -2.74 7.12 10.61
C VAL A 185 -3.05 6.23 11.80
N THR A 186 -4.31 5.89 12.07
CA THR A 186 -4.61 5.05 13.25
C THR A 186 -4.01 3.65 13.16
N HIS A 187 -3.94 3.07 11.96
CA HIS A 187 -3.43 1.73 11.72
C HIS A 187 -2.54 1.69 10.47
N ALA A 188 -1.37 1.08 10.47
CA ALA A 188 -0.62 0.95 9.22
C ALA A 188 -1.40 0.10 8.18
N ILE A 189 -1.94 -1.04 8.64
CA ILE A 189 -2.82 -1.95 7.88
C ILE A 189 -4.16 -2.07 8.60
N TYR A 190 -5.26 -1.98 7.85
CA TYR A 190 -6.60 -2.19 8.38
C TYR A 190 -7.40 -3.16 7.52
N GLY A 191 -7.94 -4.20 8.15
CA GLY A 191 -8.90 -5.13 7.55
C GLY A 191 -10.31 -4.91 8.09
N ALA A 192 -11.32 -4.91 7.21
CA ALA A 192 -12.73 -4.92 7.59
C ALA A 192 -13.57 -5.80 6.68
N GLY A 193 -14.72 -6.23 7.20
CA GLY A 193 -15.74 -6.95 6.45
C GLY A 193 -15.90 -8.41 6.90
N SER A 194 -15.79 -9.36 5.97
CA SER A 194 -16.05 -10.77 6.20
C SER A 194 -14.90 -11.46 6.92
N VAL A 195 -15.24 -12.34 7.86
CA VAL A 195 -14.29 -13.21 8.59
C VAL A 195 -13.61 -14.25 7.70
N SER A 196 -14.14 -14.50 6.49
CA SER A 196 -13.53 -15.41 5.53
C SER A 196 -12.49 -14.71 4.64
N ALA A 197 -12.38 -13.39 4.72
CA ALA A 197 -11.33 -12.65 4.03
C ALA A 197 -10.01 -12.80 4.79
N GLU A 198 -8.87 -12.60 4.12
CA GLU A 198 -7.56 -12.74 4.76
C GLU A 198 -6.60 -11.64 4.31
N ILE A 199 -5.77 -11.17 5.23
CA ILE A 199 -4.57 -10.39 4.93
C ILE A 199 -3.39 -11.23 5.36
N ARG A 200 -2.58 -11.66 4.40
CA ARG A 200 -1.41 -12.52 4.62
C ARG A 200 -0.14 -11.70 4.46
N MET A 201 0.81 -11.86 5.37
CA MET A 201 2.04 -11.06 5.39
C MET A 201 3.25 -11.98 5.47
N ARG A 202 4.25 -11.72 4.61
CA ARG A 202 5.55 -12.40 4.63
C ARG A 202 6.66 -11.37 4.49
N ALA A 203 7.72 -11.55 5.27
CA ALA A 203 8.98 -10.81 5.11
C ALA A 203 8.79 -9.29 5.01
N SER A 204 7.80 -8.73 5.73
CA SER A 204 7.39 -7.32 5.61
C SER A 204 7.70 -6.55 6.90
N ILE A 205 8.01 -5.27 6.76
CA ILE A 205 8.23 -4.34 7.88
C ILE A 205 7.02 -3.44 8.02
N ILE A 206 6.43 -3.40 9.20
CA ILE A 206 5.21 -2.64 9.51
C ILE A 206 5.49 -1.81 10.75
N ASP A 207 5.65 -0.52 10.59
CA ASP A 207 5.90 0.40 11.68
C ASP A 207 5.18 1.72 11.41
N ASN A 208 4.12 1.98 12.17
CA ASN A 208 3.35 3.20 12.02
C ASN A 208 4.15 4.45 12.48
N GLY A 209 5.28 4.28 13.17
CA GLY A 209 6.17 5.36 13.62
C GLY A 209 5.68 6.15 14.82
N ASP A 210 4.42 5.95 15.22
CA ASP A 210 3.85 6.47 16.47
C ASP A 210 3.54 5.29 17.41
N PRO A 211 4.26 5.14 18.54
CA PRO A 211 4.01 4.08 19.51
C PRO A 211 2.65 4.22 20.22
N ALA A 212 1.95 5.35 20.07
CA ALA A 212 0.59 5.54 20.56
C ALA A 212 -0.49 5.05 19.58
N LEU A 213 -0.10 4.60 18.38
CA LEU A 213 -1.00 4.08 17.35
C LEU A 213 -0.76 2.58 17.13
N TYR A 214 -1.50 1.99 16.20
CA TYR A 214 -1.47 0.56 15.91
C TYR A 214 -0.77 0.28 14.57
N ASN A 215 -0.10 -0.87 14.46
CA ASN A 215 0.47 -1.32 13.20
C ASN A 215 -0.58 -2.05 12.35
N CYS A 216 -1.33 -2.96 12.96
CA CYS A 216 -2.39 -3.67 12.27
C CYS A 216 -3.69 -3.64 13.06
N TYR A 217 -4.81 -3.81 12.36
CA TYR A 217 -6.10 -4.03 12.99
C TYR A 217 -7.05 -4.76 12.05
N SER A 218 -7.89 -5.63 12.62
CA SER A 218 -9.00 -6.28 11.91
C SER A 218 -10.31 -6.06 12.66
N ALA A 219 -11.23 -5.35 12.02
CA ALA A 219 -12.54 -5.01 12.57
C ALA A 219 -13.57 -6.10 12.22
N SER A 220 -13.75 -7.09 13.10
CA SER A 220 -14.76 -8.17 12.93
C SER A 220 -14.71 -8.88 11.56
N GLY A 221 -13.55 -8.89 10.90
CA GLY A 221 -13.42 -9.18 9.48
C GLY A 221 -12.16 -9.98 9.15
N PRO A 222 -11.36 -9.57 8.13
CA PRO A 222 -10.31 -10.39 7.57
C PRO A 222 -9.34 -10.95 8.62
N ALA A 223 -9.02 -12.24 8.54
CA ALA A 223 -7.97 -12.81 9.37
C ALA A 223 -6.61 -12.20 8.99
N LEU A 224 -5.90 -11.66 9.98
CA LEU A 224 -4.49 -11.31 9.82
C LEU A 224 -3.67 -12.58 10.00
N ILE A 225 -2.90 -12.96 8.98
CA ILE A 225 -2.14 -14.21 8.95
C ILE A 225 -0.69 -13.86 8.66
N SER A 226 0.20 -14.12 9.62
CA SER A 226 1.62 -14.09 9.35
C SER A 226 2.09 -15.40 8.73
N LEU A 227 2.85 -15.28 7.64
CA LEU A 227 3.55 -16.37 6.97
C LEU A 227 5.04 -16.43 7.33
N GLY A 228 5.47 -15.58 8.26
CA GLY A 228 6.84 -15.51 8.78
C GLY A 228 7.65 -14.31 8.31
N GLU A 229 8.76 -14.10 9.02
CA GLU A 229 9.81 -13.13 8.73
C GLU A 229 9.35 -11.65 8.76
N ASN A 230 8.22 -11.36 9.40
CA ASN A 230 7.70 -10.00 9.50
C ASN A 230 8.27 -9.26 10.71
N ILE A 231 8.36 -7.94 10.61
CA ILE A 231 8.76 -7.05 11.70
C ILE A 231 7.64 -6.06 11.97
N SER A 232 7.17 -6.00 13.21
CA SER A 232 6.25 -4.97 13.68
C SER A 232 6.98 -4.02 14.63
N GLY A 233 6.87 -2.72 14.36
CA GLY A 233 7.36 -1.65 15.22
C GLY A 233 6.65 -1.59 16.59
N PRO A 234 7.07 -0.68 17.49
CA PRO A 234 6.35 -0.41 18.73
C PRO A 234 4.94 0.14 18.47
N GLU A 235 3.97 -0.27 19.28
CA GLU A 235 2.56 0.14 19.17
C GLU A 235 1.86 0.20 20.54
N ALA A 236 0.68 0.82 20.60
CA ALA A 236 0.01 1.20 21.85
C ALA A 236 -0.59 0.05 22.66
N SER A 237 -1.00 -1.05 22.01
CA SER A 237 -1.54 -2.22 22.71
C SER A 237 -1.17 -3.52 22.01
N PRO A 238 -0.62 -4.50 22.74
CA PRO A 238 -0.34 -5.84 22.23
C PRO A 238 -1.60 -6.71 22.05
N SER A 239 -2.81 -6.19 22.25
CA SER A 239 -4.04 -6.98 22.08
C SER A 239 -4.56 -7.02 20.64
N ASN A 240 -4.03 -6.18 19.74
CA ASN A 240 -4.53 -5.98 18.36
C ASN A 240 -3.43 -6.27 17.33
N GLU A 241 -2.60 -7.27 17.60
CA GLU A 241 -1.37 -7.53 16.85
C GLU A 241 -1.65 -7.80 15.36
N CYS A 242 -0.63 -7.58 14.54
CA CYS A 242 -0.53 -8.13 13.18
C CYS A 242 -0.57 -9.68 13.13
N ASN A 243 -0.85 -10.35 14.25
CA ASN A 243 -0.84 -11.81 14.44
C ASN A 243 0.48 -12.44 13.96
N LEU A 244 1.59 -11.86 14.41
CA LEU A 244 2.94 -12.26 14.03
C LEU A 244 3.35 -13.57 14.72
N THR A 245 2.81 -14.68 14.20
CA THR A 245 3.00 -16.05 14.72
C THR A 245 3.83 -16.94 13.80
N GLY A 246 4.27 -16.41 12.65
CA GLY A 246 5.09 -17.12 11.68
C GLY A 246 6.55 -17.26 12.12
N ALA A 247 7.27 -18.21 11.52
CA ALA A 247 8.69 -18.39 11.79
C ALA A 247 9.49 -17.13 11.41
N GLY A 248 10.39 -16.69 12.30
CA GLY A 248 11.23 -15.50 12.05
C GLY A 248 10.54 -14.16 12.29
N ASP A 249 9.27 -14.15 12.71
CA ASP A 249 8.58 -12.91 13.05
C ASP A 249 9.18 -12.21 14.27
N ALA A 250 9.07 -10.88 14.27
CA ALA A 250 9.58 -10.01 15.30
C ALA A 250 8.56 -8.93 15.67
N TYR A 251 8.11 -8.96 16.93
CA TYR A 251 7.17 -7.98 17.47
C TYR A 251 7.87 -6.91 18.31
N ASN A 252 7.32 -5.68 18.31
CA ASN A 252 7.80 -4.54 19.08
C ASN A 252 9.30 -4.26 18.87
N VAL A 253 9.73 -4.34 17.62
CA VAL A 253 11.11 -4.05 17.21
C VAL A 253 11.10 -2.78 16.40
N ASN A 254 11.67 -1.71 16.95
CA ASN A 254 11.87 -0.48 16.19
C ASN A 254 12.81 -0.76 15.01
N PRO A 255 12.33 -0.67 13.76
CA PRO A 255 13.15 -0.95 12.58
C PRO A 255 14.24 0.11 12.37
N GLN A 256 14.21 1.25 13.07
CA GLN A 256 15.23 2.30 13.00
C GLN A 256 15.55 2.68 11.55
N PHE A 257 14.55 3.24 10.87
CA PHE A 257 14.74 3.78 9.52
C PHE A 257 15.73 4.95 9.54
N GLY A 258 16.47 5.09 8.44
CA GLY A 258 17.26 6.28 8.17
C GLY A 258 16.39 7.51 7.98
N ASN A 259 17.02 8.67 7.83
CA ASN A 259 16.29 9.91 7.58
C ASN A 259 15.36 9.78 6.37
N ALA A 260 14.11 10.18 6.58
CA ALA A 260 13.00 10.24 5.62
C ALA A 260 13.34 10.75 4.21
N GLY A 261 14.26 11.73 4.13
CA GLY A 261 14.70 12.34 2.89
C GLY A 261 15.63 11.48 2.04
N ASN A 262 16.07 10.34 2.57
CA ASN A 262 17.09 9.47 1.96
C ASN A 262 16.49 8.14 1.53
N LEU A 263 15.35 8.15 0.82
CA LEU A 263 14.95 6.94 0.10
C LEU A 263 16.08 6.52 -0.85
N ILE A 264 16.42 5.24 -0.87
CA ILE A 264 17.43 4.69 -1.78
C ILE A 264 16.72 3.92 -2.88
N THR A 265 17.21 4.03 -4.11
CA THR A 265 16.69 3.25 -5.24
C THR A 265 17.48 1.97 -5.38
N VAL A 266 16.79 0.82 -5.40
CA VAL A 266 17.38 -0.49 -5.66
C VAL A 266 16.47 -1.26 -6.61
N ALA A 267 17.03 -1.78 -7.70
CA ALA A 267 16.29 -2.48 -8.75
C ALA A 267 14.99 -1.74 -9.16
N ASN A 268 15.08 -0.40 -9.35
CA ASN A 268 13.98 0.51 -9.67
C ASN A 268 12.93 0.77 -8.56
N THR A 269 13.07 0.13 -7.40
CA THR A 269 12.22 0.36 -6.23
C THR A 269 12.86 1.38 -5.30
N GLU A 270 12.10 2.40 -4.89
CA GLU A 270 12.54 3.28 -3.79
C GLU A 270 12.16 2.66 -2.44
N VAL A 271 13.16 2.46 -1.59
CA VAL A 271 12.97 1.91 -0.24
C VAL A 271 13.49 2.85 0.83
N LEU A 272 13.01 2.64 2.05
CA LEU A 272 13.56 3.27 3.24
C LEU A 272 14.81 2.51 3.69
N PRO A 273 16.00 3.16 3.73
CA PRO A 273 17.18 2.51 4.25
C PRO A 273 17.01 2.26 5.75
N LEU A 274 17.43 1.09 6.22
CA LEU A 274 17.59 0.84 7.65
C LEU A 274 18.93 1.41 8.15
N LEU A 275 18.93 2.03 9.33
CA LEU A 275 20.16 2.47 9.99
C LEU A 275 21.08 1.28 10.26
N ALA A 276 22.40 1.52 10.32
CA ALA A 276 23.39 0.47 10.61
C ALA A 276 23.12 -0.25 11.94
N ILE A 277 22.58 0.47 12.92
CA ILE A 277 22.24 -0.04 14.25
C ILE A 277 20.88 -0.74 14.33
N SER A 278 20.13 -0.78 13.22
CA SER A 278 18.77 -1.28 13.20
C SER A 278 18.71 -2.75 13.67
N PRO A 279 17.87 -3.06 14.68
CA PRO A 279 17.66 -4.44 15.11
C PRO A 279 16.93 -5.29 14.05
N ALA A 280 16.23 -4.64 13.10
CA ALA A 280 15.69 -5.34 11.93
C ALA A 280 16.79 -5.96 11.06
N LYS A 281 18.02 -5.42 11.12
CA LYS A 281 19.18 -6.01 10.44
C LYS A 281 19.70 -7.30 11.06
N ALA A 282 19.49 -7.48 12.35
CA ALA A 282 20.11 -8.56 13.12
C ALA A 282 19.19 -9.80 13.32
N LYS A 283 17.91 -9.71 12.91
CA LYS A 283 16.89 -10.69 13.30
C LYS A 283 16.70 -11.90 12.37
N TYR A 284 17.74 -12.37 11.67
CA TYR A 284 17.61 -13.53 10.78
C TYR A 284 18.63 -14.66 11.05
N PRO A 285 18.17 -15.88 11.38
CA PRO A 285 18.99 -17.07 11.42
C PRO A 285 18.63 -17.99 10.23
N GLY A 286 19.23 -17.79 9.06
CA GLY A 286 18.99 -18.65 7.89
C GLY A 286 20.06 -18.49 6.79
N PRO A 287 20.33 -19.51 5.97
CA PRO A 287 21.47 -19.53 5.08
C PRO A 287 21.12 -19.05 3.65
N CYS A 288 20.97 -17.75 3.38
CA CYS A 288 20.73 -17.26 2.01
C CYS A 288 21.29 -15.84 1.70
N MET A 289 22.39 -15.81 0.93
CA MET A 289 22.86 -14.73 0.02
C MET A 289 23.72 -13.57 0.59
N PRO A 290 24.26 -12.67 -0.29
CA PRO A 290 25.67 -12.43 -0.58
C PRO A 290 26.40 -11.60 0.49
N GLY A 291 27.75 -11.62 0.49
CA GLY A 291 28.60 -11.02 1.54
C GLY A 291 28.54 -9.49 1.75
N ASN A 292 27.69 -8.76 1.01
CA ASN A 292 27.54 -7.31 1.10
C ASN A 292 26.08 -6.93 1.40
N ASP A 293 25.85 -5.79 2.04
CA ASP A 293 24.51 -5.19 2.19
C ASP A 293 24.08 -4.41 0.95
N GLN A 294 22.86 -3.86 1.01
CA GLN A 294 22.23 -3.04 -0.05
C GLN A 294 23.00 -1.76 -0.43
N THR A 295 24.03 -1.37 0.33
CA THR A 295 24.92 -0.24 0.02
C THR A 295 26.23 -0.66 -0.64
N GLY A 296 26.41 -1.97 -0.87
CA GLY A 296 27.68 -2.55 -1.32
C GLY A 296 28.72 -2.66 -0.19
N ALA A 297 28.36 -2.33 1.05
CA ALA A 297 29.24 -2.48 2.19
C ALA A 297 29.32 -3.95 2.59
N SER A 298 30.55 -4.45 2.74
CA SER A 298 30.78 -5.79 3.27
C SER A 298 30.18 -5.89 4.66
N ARG A 299 29.22 -6.82 4.84
CA ARG A 299 28.61 -7.04 6.15
C ARG A 299 29.65 -7.66 7.07
N PRO A 300 29.79 -7.19 8.32
CA PRO A 300 30.48 -7.98 9.33
C PRO A 300 29.77 -9.33 9.41
N LYS A 301 30.44 -10.40 8.98
CA LYS A 301 29.96 -11.75 9.27
C LYS A 301 29.97 -11.87 10.79
N ASP A 302 28.80 -11.91 11.40
CA ASP A 302 28.73 -12.49 12.73
C ASP A 302 29.16 -13.96 12.62
N ALA A 303 29.62 -14.55 13.73
CA ALA A 303 30.12 -15.92 13.74
C ALA A 303 29.04 -16.97 13.39
N SER A 304 27.78 -16.57 13.15
CA SER A 304 26.62 -17.43 12.90
C SER A 304 26.14 -17.46 11.45
N GLY A 305 26.61 -16.57 10.56
CA GLY A 305 26.22 -16.60 9.13
C GLY A 305 24.79 -16.10 8.86
N SER A 306 24.38 -15.05 9.57
CA SER A 306 23.01 -14.47 9.58
C SER A 306 22.72 -13.53 8.40
N CYS A 307 21.50 -13.54 7.84
CA CYS A 307 21.03 -12.58 6.82
C CYS A 307 20.27 -11.39 7.44
N ASP A 308 19.71 -10.50 6.60
CA ASP A 308 19.02 -9.26 7.01
C ASP A 308 17.51 -9.37 6.74
N ALA A 309 16.67 -8.95 7.69
CA ALA A 309 15.22 -8.82 7.48
C ALA A 309 14.81 -7.39 7.07
N GLY A 310 15.79 -6.55 6.75
CA GLY A 310 15.62 -5.24 6.15
C GLY A 310 15.25 -5.37 4.69
N ALA A 311 13.95 -5.29 4.41
CA ALA A 311 13.35 -5.16 3.07
C ALA A 311 14.12 -5.97 2.02
N PHE A 312 13.77 -7.25 1.88
CA PHE A 312 14.37 -8.10 0.85
C PHE A 312 14.31 -7.40 -0.50
N GLN A 313 15.44 -6.87 -0.94
CA GLN A 313 15.63 -6.32 -2.27
C GLN A 313 16.23 -7.45 -3.08
N ASN A 314 15.37 -8.20 -3.76
CA ASN A 314 15.83 -9.18 -4.72
C ASN A 314 16.58 -8.43 -5.85
N PRO A 315 17.86 -8.74 -6.14
CA PRO A 315 18.58 -8.16 -7.27
C PRO A 315 17.98 -8.54 -8.63
#